data_AF-A0A4S4LF52-F1
#
_entry.id   AF-A0A4S4LF52-F1
#
_cell.length_a   1.000
_cell.length_b   1.000
_cell.length_c   1.000
_cell.angle_alpha   90.00
_cell.angle_beta   90.00
_cell.angle_gamma   90.00
#
_symmetry.space_group_name_H-M   'P 1'
#
loop_
_entity.id
_entity.type
_entity.pdbx_description
1 polymer ?
#
loop_
_entity_poly.entity_id
_entity_poly.type
_entity_poly.pdbx_seq_one_letter_code
_entity_poly.pdbx_strand_id
1 'polypeptide(L)'
;MTTVTLPQARAIALTSFAINFGAQVYGMLSSPNMKEVADANHYAFSPNPWFIAGFFSMQTVLHVFWLKELWFMHDAHPDEVAVDAETRHATLTYVPVYALGNLCIAAWLFFWLHSQFIVSQVLVTINTFAQLFAVFSFPVLSAPFSVQSRPQVLLHLVAKTFAGIGVLDFLDNGGVAFGYTNPGVGMQVLVPVGFIILAMLSDPIFGACLVYDLVALAVGQRGGKWGAELGWYAGATGLFVAFKSLRFFHEMKQGQVKLAHGDQVADVLHPAHPTPLADEFKVLSYDIMPQSQPLDESQLREVLTFATDVAHSAGRLILEGSRAIQHASASDIAEKKNSVDLVTEYDVKVEELVKREIASRYPTFKLCVSFFYLSFGVFVQTPIGEETWSSGTRPTLTEEPTFCVDPIDGTTNFVHGFPFACISIGLIDQKRPVLGVIYNPFLDHLYTGIKGQGSFLSRNGSPQEQLPLAPARPLPSLSQALVAIEWGSDRKAPVINKKAESFLRLAGDPAGGVERGRMAHSLRSVGSAALNFALVAQGSLDLYWEIGCWYVRSGAGIVIAQEAGGFVTGGKDSLHDGDVTEAILTGRKYLVIRGIAGSAGETAIDAQKKIVKEFYDTVEDVDPE
;
A
#
# COMPACT_ATOMS: atom_id res chain seq x y z
N MET A 1 12.53 -8.86 33.52
CA MET A 1 12.75 -7.41 33.32
C MET A 1 11.45 -6.70 33.63
N THR A 2 11.47 -5.65 34.45
CA THR A 2 10.33 -4.77 34.71
C THR A 2 9.86 -4.19 33.38
N THR A 3 8.66 -4.57 32.93
CA THR A 3 8.11 -4.09 31.66
C THR A 3 7.76 -2.61 31.79
N VAL A 4 8.35 -1.80 30.92
CA VAL A 4 8.05 -0.36 30.82
C VAL A 4 6.59 -0.21 30.40
N THR A 5 5.82 0.62 31.11
CA THR A 5 4.43 0.89 30.72
C THR A 5 4.38 1.73 29.45
N LEU A 6 3.28 1.69 28.70
CA LEU A 6 3.16 2.45 27.46
C LEU A 6 3.37 3.97 27.63
N PRO A 7 2.83 4.64 28.66
CA PRO A 7 3.15 6.05 28.93
C PRO A 7 4.64 6.28 29.21
N GLN A 8 5.30 5.40 29.98
CA GLN A 8 6.73 5.49 30.24
C GLN A 8 7.53 5.30 28.95
N ALA A 9 7.13 4.35 28.10
CA ALA A 9 7.79 4.05 26.85
C ALA A 9 7.75 5.25 25.90
N ARG A 10 6.58 5.91 25.76
CA ARG A 10 6.44 7.15 24.98
C ARG A 10 7.37 8.25 25.48
N ALA A 11 7.40 8.48 26.80
CA ALA A 11 8.24 9.52 27.39
C ALA A 11 9.74 9.21 27.19
N ILE A 12 10.17 7.98 27.46
CA ILE A 12 11.57 7.54 27.35
C ILE A 12 12.05 7.59 25.90
N ALA A 13 11.28 7.03 24.97
CA ALA A 13 11.64 6.99 23.55
C ALA A 13 11.72 8.40 22.95
N LEU A 14 10.70 9.24 23.18
CA LEU A 14 10.67 10.60 22.65
C LEU A 14 11.80 11.47 23.25
N THR A 15 12.01 11.40 24.56
CA THR A 15 13.03 12.21 25.24
C THR A 15 14.44 11.81 24.80
N SER A 16 14.73 10.50 24.76
CA SER A 16 16.05 10.02 24.31
C SER A 16 16.33 10.39 22.85
N PHE A 17 15.33 10.27 21.97
CA PHE A 17 15.45 10.71 20.58
C PHE A 17 15.73 12.21 20.48
N ALA A 18 14.97 13.05 21.21
CA ALA A 18 15.16 14.49 21.18
C ALA A 18 16.55 14.91 21.67
N ILE A 19 17.08 14.23 22.72
CA ILE A 19 18.45 14.45 23.20
C ILE A 19 19.47 14.09 22.13
N ASN A 20 19.35 12.92 21.51
CA ASN A 20 20.28 12.49 20.47
C ASN A 20 20.21 13.41 19.25
N PHE A 21 19.01 13.70 18.74
CA PHE A 21 18.81 14.60 17.62
C PHE A 21 19.40 15.99 17.89
N GLY A 22 19.14 16.56 19.08
CA GLY A 22 19.72 17.83 19.49
C GLY A 22 21.25 17.80 19.55
N ALA A 23 21.83 16.71 20.07
CA ALA A 23 23.28 16.51 20.07
C ALA A 23 23.83 16.45 18.64
N GLN A 24 23.23 15.66 17.73
CA GLN A 24 23.65 15.54 16.34
C GLN A 24 23.61 16.89 15.61
N VAL A 25 22.54 17.66 15.79
CA VAL A 25 22.43 19.03 15.25
C VAL A 25 23.54 19.91 15.81
N TYR A 26 23.81 19.85 17.12
CA TYR A 26 24.94 20.56 17.72
C TYR A 26 26.28 20.14 17.12
N GLY A 27 26.54 18.84 16.93
CA GLY A 27 27.80 18.35 16.35
C GLY A 27 28.00 18.74 14.89
N MET A 28 26.92 18.92 14.12
CA MET A 28 27.00 19.44 12.76
C MET A 28 27.27 20.95 12.71
N LEU A 29 26.74 21.71 13.68
CA LEU A 29 26.75 23.18 13.67
C LEU A 29 27.85 23.81 14.53
N SER A 30 28.50 23.05 15.41
CA SER A 30 29.58 23.52 16.28
C SER A 30 30.92 23.68 15.53
N SER A 31 31.91 24.27 16.20
CA SER A 31 33.29 24.28 15.72
C SER A 31 34.24 23.86 16.87
N PRO A 32 35.08 22.82 16.68
CA PRO A 32 35.12 21.97 15.49
C PRO A 32 33.81 21.19 15.32
N ASN A 33 33.31 21.03 14.09
CA ASN A 33 32.15 20.16 13.82
C ASN A 33 32.60 18.70 13.67
N MET A 34 31.64 17.78 13.69
CA MET A 34 31.89 16.34 13.61
C MET A 34 32.69 15.92 12.37
N LYS A 35 32.46 16.61 11.23
CA LYS A 35 33.16 16.33 9.97
C LYS A 35 34.61 16.84 10.03
N GLU A 36 34.85 18.01 10.60
CA GLU A 36 36.19 18.55 10.81
C GLU A 36 37.03 17.64 11.69
N VAL A 37 36.45 17.11 12.78
CA VAL A 37 37.12 16.13 13.63
C VAL A 37 37.39 14.83 12.87
N ALA A 38 36.42 14.32 12.10
CA ALA A 38 36.62 13.11 11.30
C ALA A 38 37.67 13.28 10.19
N ASP A 39 37.70 14.42 9.51
CA ASP A 39 38.68 14.73 8.47
C ASP A 39 40.10 14.86 9.03
N ALA A 40 40.23 15.40 10.24
CA ALA A 40 41.50 15.52 10.95
C ALA A 40 42.01 14.17 11.48
N ASN A 41 41.12 13.18 11.67
CA ASN A 41 41.42 11.90 12.30
C ASN A 41 40.99 10.72 11.40
N HIS A 42 41.53 10.66 10.18
CA HIS A 42 41.16 9.65 9.19
C HIS A 42 42.07 8.41 9.25
N TYR A 43 41.48 7.23 9.43
CA TYR A 43 42.17 5.96 9.66
C TYR A 43 41.61 4.81 8.80
N ALA A 44 42.15 3.59 8.93
CA ALA A 44 41.85 2.41 8.11
C ALA A 44 40.39 1.93 8.14
N PHE A 45 39.53 2.54 8.95
CA PHE A 45 38.10 2.23 8.97
C PHE A 45 37.26 3.50 8.89
N SER A 46 37.83 4.61 8.45
CA SER A 46 37.08 5.84 8.31
C SER A 46 36.18 5.76 7.06
N PRO A 47 34.86 5.82 7.21
CA PRO A 47 33.93 5.74 6.10
C PRO A 47 33.85 7.08 5.36
N ASN A 48 33.23 7.05 4.18
CA ASN A 48 32.93 8.27 3.46
C ASN A 48 31.86 9.10 4.21
N PRO A 49 32.11 10.38 4.54
CA PRO A 49 31.17 11.20 5.32
C PRO A 49 29.78 11.36 4.69
N TRP A 50 29.66 11.30 3.36
CA TRP A 50 28.37 11.41 2.68
C TRP A 50 27.54 10.13 2.81
N PHE A 51 28.19 8.97 2.90
CA PHE A 51 27.49 7.71 3.21
C PHE A 51 26.95 7.71 4.63
N ILE A 52 27.71 8.25 5.59
CA ILE A 52 27.26 8.44 6.98
C ILE A 52 26.04 9.36 7.00
N ALA A 53 26.11 10.53 6.35
CA ALA A 53 25.01 11.48 6.27
C ALA A 53 23.74 10.86 5.65
N GLY A 54 23.90 10.08 4.57
CA GLY A 54 22.79 9.34 3.95
C GLY A 54 22.16 8.31 4.90
N PHE A 55 22.98 7.55 5.63
CA PHE A 55 22.47 6.54 6.56
C PHE A 55 21.74 7.19 7.75
N PHE A 56 22.37 8.15 8.42
CA PHE A 56 21.77 8.82 9.59
C PHE A 56 20.52 9.63 9.25
N SER A 57 20.46 10.27 8.08
CA SER A 57 19.25 11.00 7.65
C SER A 57 18.08 10.05 7.41
N MET A 58 18.30 8.94 6.72
CA MET A 58 17.28 7.89 6.55
C MET A 58 16.84 7.31 7.90
N GLN A 59 17.79 7.03 8.79
CA GLN A 59 17.51 6.51 10.12
C GLN A 59 16.67 7.49 10.95
N THR A 60 16.96 8.79 10.88
CA THR A 60 16.19 9.83 11.58
C THR A 60 14.73 9.83 11.12
N VAL A 61 14.49 9.68 9.82
CA VAL A 61 13.13 9.56 9.27
C VAL A 61 12.42 8.32 9.83
N LEU A 62 13.09 7.16 9.87
CA LEU A 62 12.54 5.94 10.45
C LEU A 62 12.22 6.10 11.94
N HIS A 63 13.08 6.76 12.71
CA HIS A 63 12.84 7.06 14.12
C HIS A 63 11.57 7.88 14.32
N VAL A 64 11.38 8.95 13.53
CA VAL A 64 10.19 9.81 13.63
C VAL A 64 8.91 9.03 13.32
N PHE A 65 8.93 8.18 12.29
CA PHE A 65 7.76 7.35 11.97
C PHE A 65 7.46 6.31 13.05
N TRP A 66 8.48 5.63 13.57
CA TRP A 66 8.28 4.67 14.66
C TRP A 66 7.82 5.33 15.96
N LEU A 67 8.34 6.53 16.30
CA LEU A 67 7.88 7.31 17.44
C LEU A 67 6.43 7.76 17.28
N LYS A 68 6.00 8.12 16.05
CA LYS A 68 4.60 8.39 15.75
C LYS A 68 3.73 7.17 16.04
N GLU A 69 4.12 5.97 15.56
CA GLU A 69 3.37 4.75 15.85
C GLU A 69 3.31 4.42 17.35
N LEU A 70 4.43 4.54 18.07
CA LEU A 70 4.48 4.36 19.54
C LEU A 70 3.57 5.37 20.27
N TRP A 71 3.47 6.60 19.76
CA TRP A 71 2.62 7.63 20.36
C TRP A 71 1.12 7.27 20.25
N PHE A 72 0.70 6.72 19.11
CA PHE A 72 -0.68 6.35 18.85
C PHE A 72 -1.02 4.88 19.19
N MET A 73 -0.05 4.08 19.63
CA MET A 73 -0.28 2.72 20.13
C MET A 73 -1.23 2.75 21.34
N HIS A 74 -2.15 1.78 21.48
CA HIS A 74 -3.17 1.78 22.56
C HIS A 74 -2.77 0.87 23.73
N ASP A 75 -3.48 0.98 24.87
CA ASP A 75 -3.35 0.06 26.03
C ASP A 75 -4.07 -1.27 25.79
N ALA A 76 -3.75 -2.30 26.59
CA ALA A 76 -4.16 -3.68 26.31
C ALA A 76 -5.68 -3.81 26.41
N HIS A 77 -6.30 -4.42 25.40
CA HIS A 77 -7.75 -4.61 25.37
C HIS A 77 -8.09 -6.11 25.27
N PRO A 78 -9.17 -6.58 25.93
CA PRO A 78 -9.57 -8.00 25.89
C PRO A 78 -9.76 -8.59 24.48
N ASP A 79 -10.15 -7.75 23.52
CA ASP A 79 -10.41 -8.13 22.13
C ASP A 79 -9.24 -7.82 21.18
N GLU A 80 -8.05 -7.53 21.72
CA GLU A 80 -6.86 -7.21 20.92
C GLU A 80 -6.35 -8.41 20.13
N VAL A 81 -6.04 -8.20 18.84
CA VAL A 81 -5.48 -9.22 17.97
C VAL A 81 -4.09 -9.63 18.47
N ALA A 82 -3.78 -10.93 18.47
CA ALA A 82 -2.53 -11.47 19.02
C ALA A 82 -1.26 -10.80 18.44
N VAL A 83 -1.28 -10.44 17.16
CA VAL A 83 -0.17 -9.76 16.47
C VAL A 83 0.07 -8.36 17.03
N ASP A 84 -0.98 -7.63 17.41
CA ASP A 84 -0.87 -6.28 17.98
C ASP A 84 -0.32 -6.34 19.41
N ALA A 85 -0.77 -7.34 20.19
CA ALA A 85 -0.27 -7.59 21.52
C ALA A 85 1.22 -7.96 21.52
N GLU A 86 1.64 -8.82 20.58
CA GLU A 86 3.03 -9.20 20.37
C GLU A 86 3.90 -8.01 19.93
N THR A 87 3.41 -7.23 18.95
CA THR A 87 4.11 -6.04 18.44
C THR A 87 4.29 -4.98 19.53
N ARG A 88 3.27 -4.78 20.36
CA ARG A 88 3.33 -3.89 21.51
C ARG A 88 4.32 -4.39 22.55
N HIS A 89 4.25 -5.67 22.91
CA HIS A 89 5.18 -6.27 23.87
C HIS A 89 6.63 -6.11 23.41
N ALA A 90 6.91 -6.37 22.13
CA ALA A 90 8.22 -6.17 21.54
C ALA A 90 8.66 -4.70 21.55
N THR A 91 7.75 -3.79 21.22
CA THR A 91 8.01 -2.35 21.25
C THR A 91 8.39 -1.89 22.66
N LEU A 92 7.61 -2.26 23.67
CA LEU A 92 7.88 -1.91 25.07
C LEU A 92 9.19 -2.53 25.58
N THR A 93 9.53 -3.73 25.09
CA THR A 93 10.80 -4.41 25.42
C THR A 93 12.00 -3.76 24.75
N TYR A 94 11.82 -3.21 23.54
CA TYR A 94 12.89 -2.56 22.78
C TYR A 94 13.18 -1.12 23.22
N VAL A 95 12.19 -0.38 23.71
CA VAL A 95 12.34 1.04 24.10
C VAL A 95 13.51 1.32 25.06
N PRO A 96 13.81 0.50 26.09
CA PRO A 96 15.01 0.69 26.91
C PRO A 96 16.32 0.61 26.12
N VAL A 97 16.43 -0.31 25.17
CA VAL A 97 17.62 -0.47 24.31
C VAL A 97 17.72 0.69 23.33
N TYR A 98 16.59 1.10 22.74
CA TYR A 98 16.50 2.28 21.89
C TYR A 98 16.99 3.54 22.63
N ALA A 99 16.52 3.75 23.86
CA ALA A 99 16.90 4.90 24.66
C ALA A 99 18.38 4.87 25.08
N LEU A 100 18.89 3.70 25.47
CA LEU A 100 20.32 3.52 25.75
C LEU A 100 21.17 3.90 24.54
N GLY A 101 20.80 3.43 23.34
CA GLY A 101 21.52 3.75 22.12
C GLY A 101 21.54 5.24 21.82
N ASN A 102 20.38 5.90 21.90
CA ASN A 102 20.28 7.35 21.71
C ASN A 102 21.16 8.14 22.69
N LEU A 103 21.17 7.75 23.98
CA LEU A 103 21.98 8.41 25.00
C LEU A 103 23.48 8.14 24.81
N CYS A 104 23.85 6.93 24.41
CA CYS A 104 25.23 6.57 24.09
C CYS A 104 25.75 7.38 22.90
N ILE A 105 24.96 7.52 21.82
CA ILE A 105 25.36 8.30 20.64
C ILE A 105 25.40 9.81 20.96
N ALA A 106 24.46 10.33 21.75
CA ALA A 106 24.50 11.72 22.19
C ALA A 106 25.75 12.02 23.02
N ALA A 107 26.07 11.15 23.98
CA ALA A 107 27.27 11.27 24.81
C ALA A 107 28.55 11.06 23.99
N TRP A 108 28.55 10.11 23.06
CA TRP A 108 29.66 9.85 22.15
C TRP A 108 30.07 11.12 21.43
N LEU A 109 29.10 11.84 20.85
CA LEU A 109 29.36 13.04 20.09
C LEU A 109 30.04 14.12 20.94
N PHE A 110 29.63 14.27 22.20
CA PHE A 110 30.29 15.19 23.12
C PHE A 110 31.79 14.85 23.27
N PHE A 111 32.14 13.60 23.53
CA PHE A 111 33.54 13.19 23.69
C PHE A 111 34.32 13.21 22.38
N TRP A 112 33.67 12.88 21.25
CA TRP A 112 34.24 12.92 19.92
C TRP A 112 34.72 14.32 19.55
N LEU A 113 33.86 15.33 19.76
CA LEU A 113 34.19 16.74 19.46
C LEU A 113 35.36 17.27 20.31
N HIS A 114 35.60 16.68 21.49
CA HIS A 114 36.73 17.01 22.36
C HIS A 114 37.94 16.08 22.16
N SER A 115 37.96 15.29 21.09
CA SER A 115 39.04 14.34 20.77
C SER A 115 39.30 13.29 21.86
N GLN A 116 38.30 12.98 22.69
CA GLN A 116 38.36 11.94 23.71
C GLN A 116 37.91 10.60 23.10
N PHE A 117 38.67 10.10 22.12
CA PHE A 117 38.26 8.98 21.26
C PHE A 117 38.13 7.63 21.98
N ILE A 118 38.91 7.39 23.04
CA ILE A 118 38.82 6.16 23.85
C ILE A 118 37.48 6.12 24.61
N VAL A 119 37.07 7.23 25.22
CA VAL A 119 35.77 7.32 25.92
C VAL A 119 34.62 7.19 24.91
N SER A 120 34.78 7.84 23.76
CA SER A 120 33.87 7.74 22.62
C SER A 120 33.71 6.26 22.18
N GLN A 121 34.81 5.50 22.13
CA GLN A 121 34.79 4.09 21.75
C GLN A 121 34.00 3.24 22.75
N VAL A 122 34.14 3.50 24.04
CA VAL A 122 33.39 2.79 25.08
C VAL A 122 31.88 2.97 24.87
N LEU A 123 31.44 4.20 24.59
CA LEU A 123 30.02 4.52 24.39
C LEU A 123 29.45 3.86 23.13
N VAL A 124 30.18 3.92 22.03
CA VAL A 124 29.79 3.23 20.79
C VAL A 124 29.77 1.73 21.01
N THR A 125 30.76 1.15 21.69
CA THR A 125 30.78 -0.27 22.04
C THR A 125 29.52 -0.66 22.82
N ILE A 126 29.14 0.10 23.85
CA ILE A 126 27.91 -0.16 24.61
C ILE A 126 26.69 -0.13 23.69
N ASN A 127 26.56 0.89 22.84
CA ASN A 127 25.46 0.98 21.88
C ASN A 127 25.44 -0.22 20.93
N THR A 128 26.53 -0.49 20.23
CA THR A 128 26.64 -1.55 19.22
C THR A 128 26.25 -2.90 19.79
N PHE A 129 26.84 -3.29 20.93
CA PHE A 129 26.53 -4.59 21.52
C PHE A 129 25.11 -4.66 22.10
N ALA A 130 24.56 -3.56 22.62
CA ALA A 130 23.16 -3.52 23.06
C ALA A 130 22.17 -3.66 21.89
N GLN A 131 22.41 -2.97 20.77
CA GLN A 131 21.56 -3.07 19.58
C GLN A 131 21.66 -4.46 18.94
N LEU A 132 22.87 -5.01 18.80
CA LEU A 132 23.07 -6.38 18.30
C LEU A 132 22.38 -7.39 19.21
N PHE A 133 22.53 -7.25 20.53
CA PHE A 133 21.83 -8.11 21.49
C PHE A 133 20.31 -8.08 21.28
N ALA A 134 19.71 -6.89 21.13
CA ALA A 134 18.29 -6.77 20.88
C ALA A 134 17.86 -7.41 19.56
N VAL A 135 18.58 -7.15 18.45
CA VAL A 135 18.27 -7.71 17.13
C VAL A 135 18.32 -9.24 17.12
N PHE A 136 19.28 -9.85 17.83
CA PHE A 136 19.45 -11.31 17.83
C PHE A 136 18.69 -12.03 18.96
N SER A 137 18.37 -11.35 20.05
CA SER A 137 17.83 -12.01 21.26
C SER A 137 16.35 -11.73 21.51
N PHE A 138 15.78 -10.68 20.91
CA PHE A 138 14.34 -10.41 21.08
C PHE A 138 13.56 -11.22 20.04
N PRO A 139 12.68 -12.15 20.47
CA PRO A 139 12.01 -13.10 19.56
C PRO A 139 11.31 -12.43 18.39
N VAL A 140 10.66 -11.30 18.63
CA VAL A 140 9.96 -10.54 17.59
C VAL A 140 10.92 -9.89 16.61
N LEU A 141 12.12 -9.47 17.03
CA LEU A 141 13.13 -8.88 16.14
C LEU A 141 13.91 -9.93 15.33
N SER A 142 14.03 -11.15 15.86
CA SER A 142 14.72 -12.28 15.23
C SER A 142 13.80 -13.17 14.38
N ALA A 143 12.47 -13.08 14.55
CA ALA A 143 11.49 -13.74 13.71
C ALA A 143 11.33 -13.05 12.33
N PRO A 144 10.83 -13.78 11.30
CA PRO A 144 10.38 -13.16 10.06
C PRO A 144 9.28 -12.14 10.37
N PHE A 145 9.51 -10.87 10.03
CA PHE A 145 8.54 -9.81 10.28
C PHE A 145 7.31 -9.97 9.38
N SER A 146 6.11 -9.81 9.94
CA SER A 146 4.90 -9.79 9.12
C SER A 146 4.81 -8.44 8.41
N VAL A 147 4.82 -8.45 7.08
CA VAL A 147 4.56 -7.27 6.24
C VAL A 147 3.15 -6.69 6.46
N GLN A 148 2.29 -7.40 7.19
CA GLN A 148 0.91 -6.99 7.49
C GLN A 148 0.83 -5.95 8.62
N SER A 149 1.78 -5.94 9.55
CA SER A 149 1.76 -5.04 10.71
C SER A 149 2.75 -3.90 10.54
N ARG A 150 2.24 -2.71 10.19
CA ARG A 150 3.06 -1.49 10.02
C ARG A 150 3.92 -1.16 11.26
N PRO A 151 3.39 -1.20 12.50
CA PRO A 151 4.21 -0.93 13.68
C PRO A 151 5.33 -1.96 13.88
N GLN A 152 5.08 -3.23 13.51
CA GLN A 152 6.10 -4.28 13.53
C GLN A 152 7.19 -4.01 12.49
N VAL A 153 6.83 -3.69 11.25
CA VAL A 153 7.79 -3.34 10.18
C VAL A 153 8.69 -2.18 10.61
N LEU A 154 8.11 -1.10 11.13
CA LEU A 154 8.87 0.07 11.60
C LEU A 154 9.78 -0.28 12.78
N LEU A 155 9.33 -1.13 13.71
CA LEU A 155 10.17 -1.63 14.81
C LEU A 155 11.40 -2.39 14.28
N HIS A 156 11.23 -3.28 13.29
CA HIS A 156 12.36 -3.98 12.68
C HIS A 156 13.30 -3.04 11.94
N LEU A 157 12.76 -2.11 11.15
CA LEU A 157 13.58 -1.15 10.40
C LEU A 157 14.40 -0.27 11.34
N VAL A 158 13.77 0.29 12.39
CA VAL A 158 14.48 1.09 13.40
C VAL A 158 15.55 0.26 14.11
N ALA A 159 15.19 -0.91 14.64
CA ALA A 159 16.14 -1.70 15.43
C ALA A 159 17.36 -2.15 14.59
N LYS A 160 17.13 -2.59 13.35
CA LYS A 160 18.20 -3.13 12.49
C LYS A 160 19.06 -2.04 11.88
N THR A 161 18.48 -0.92 11.47
CA THR A 161 19.28 0.23 10.99
C THR A 161 20.09 0.86 12.13
N PHE A 162 19.56 0.87 13.35
CA PHE A 162 20.32 1.34 14.53
C PHE A 162 21.45 0.40 14.90
N ALA A 163 21.24 -0.91 14.82
CA ALA A 163 22.31 -1.89 14.96
C ALA A 163 23.37 -1.75 13.86
N GLY A 164 22.96 -1.50 12.61
CA GLY A 164 23.87 -1.33 11.47
C GLY A 164 24.80 -0.14 11.66
N ILE A 165 24.24 1.04 11.95
CA ILE A 165 25.02 2.23 12.30
C ILE A 165 25.95 1.97 13.49
N GLY A 166 25.50 1.21 14.50
CA GLY A 166 26.36 0.79 15.59
C GLY A 166 27.59 -0.02 15.13
N VAL A 167 27.46 -0.92 14.16
CA VAL A 167 28.60 -1.67 13.60
C VAL A 167 29.57 -0.75 12.88
N LEU A 168 29.05 0.18 12.06
CA LEU A 168 29.87 1.17 11.36
C LEU A 168 30.64 2.07 12.33
N ASP A 169 29.93 2.68 13.30
CA ASP A 169 30.52 3.56 14.31
C ASP A 169 31.59 2.85 15.13
N PHE A 170 31.36 1.57 15.48
CA PHE A 170 32.31 0.78 16.26
C PHE A 170 33.65 0.62 15.55
N LEU A 171 33.63 0.46 14.23
CA LEU A 171 34.82 0.31 13.40
C LEU A 171 35.49 1.65 13.12
N ASP A 172 34.72 2.68 12.75
CA ASP A 172 35.25 4.02 12.49
C ASP A 172 35.91 4.59 13.75
N ASN A 173 35.14 4.69 14.83
CA ASN A 173 35.64 5.22 16.09
C ASN A 173 36.77 4.33 16.65
N GLY A 174 36.72 3.02 16.42
CA GLY A 174 37.80 2.10 16.82
C GLY A 174 39.09 2.39 16.06
N GLY A 175 38.99 2.59 14.75
CA GLY A 175 40.11 2.99 13.90
C GLY A 175 40.76 4.28 14.38
N VAL A 176 39.94 5.28 14.74
CA VAL A 176 40.41 6.55 15.31
C VAL A 176 41.03 6.38 16.69
N ALA A 177 40.33 5.72 17.61
CA ALA A 177 40.75 5.57 19.00
C ALA A 177 42.07 4.81 19.16
N PHE A 178 42.34 3.84 18.28
CA PHE A 178 43.57 3.05 18.28
C PHE A 178 44.61 3.52 17.26
N GLY A 179 44.35 4.61 16.53
CA GLY A 179 45.29 5.18 15.55
C GLY A 179 45.63 4.24 14.39
N TYR A 180 44.66 3.45 13.94
CA TYR A 180 44.88 2.31 13.06
C TYR A 180 45.02 2.73 11.59
N THR A 181 46.24 3.01 11.11
CA THR A 181 46.47 3.55 9.76
C THR A 181 46.53 2.47 8.67
N ASN A 182 47.05 1.29 8.99
CA ASN A 182 47.12 0.14 8.08
C ASN A 182 46.71 -1.12 8.82
N PRO A 183 45.65 -1.82 8.36
CA PRO A 183 45.21 -3.04 9.01
C PRO A 183 46.21 -4.16 8.78
N GLY A 184 46.64 -4.80 9.86
CA GLY A 184 47.46 -6.02 9.76
C GLY A 184 46.63 -7.18 9.20
N VAL A 185 47.30 -8.21 8.66
CA VAL A 185 46.65 -9.37 8.01
C VAL A 185 45.55 -9.99 8.88
N GLY A 186 45.75 -10.06 10.20
CA GLY A 186 44.73 -10.54 11.12
C GLY A 186 43.43 -9.72 11.08
N MET A 187 43.52 -8.40 11.07
CA MET A 187 42.34 -7.52 11.02
C MET A 187 41.71 -7.47 9.63
N GLN A 188 42.53 -7.56 8.58
CA GLN A 188 42.07 -7.70 7.19
C GLN A 188 41.29 -8.99 6.95
N VAL A 189 41.47 -10.03 7.78
CA VAL A 189 40.69 -11.27 7.73
C VAL A 189 39.51 -11.24 8.71
N LEU A 190 39.74 -10.78 9.95
CA LEU A 190 38.73 -10.80 11.00
C LEU A 190 37.54 -9.91 10.69
N VAL A 191 37.76 -8.69 10.17
CA VAL A 191 36.66 -7.76 9.87
C VAL A 191 35.74 -8.35 8.79
N PRO A 192 36.23 -8.76 7.60
CA PRO A 192 35.36 -9.33 6.57
C PRO A 192 34.67 -10.61 6.99
N VAL A 193 35.38 -11.51 7.69
CA VAL A 193 34.78 -12.74 8.22
C VAL A 193 33.67 -12.41 9.22
N GLY A 194 33.88 -11.40 10.07
CA GLY A 194 32.86 -10.88 10.98
C GLY A 194 31.61 -10.41 10.24
N PHE A 195 31.76 -9.56 9.21
CA PHE A 195 30.64 -9.08 8.39
C PHE A 195 29.88 -10.20 7.70
N ILE A 196 30.60 -11.18 7.13
CA ILE A 196 29.97 -12.34 6.48
C ILE A 196 29.20 -13.17 7.51
N ILE A 197 29.80 -13.47 8.67
CA ILE A 197 29.13 -14.23 9.74
C ILE A 197 27.88 -13.48 10.24
N LEU A 198 27.99 -12.17 10.49
CA LEU A 198 26.87 -11.34 10.91
C LEU A 198 25.74 -11.34 9.85
N ALA A 199 26.07 -11.19 8.57
CA ALA A 199 25.09 -11.27 7.48
C ALA A 199 24.47 -12.69 7.31
N MET A 200 25.26 -13.74 7.61
CA MET A 200 24.79 -15.12 7.66
C MET A 200 23.76 -15.35 8.75
N LEU A 201 24.00 -14.79 9.93
CA LEU A 201 23.15 -14.96 11.11
C LEU A 201 21.94 -14.02 11.13
N SER A 202 21.95 -12.92 10.35
CA SER A 202 20.88 -11.91 10.37
C SER A 202 19.85 -12.08 9.26
N ASP A 203 18.75 -11.34 9.31
CA ASP A 203 17.82 -11.25 8.19
C ASP A 203 18.35 -10.29 7.08
N PRO A 204 17.67 -10.23 5.90
CA PRO A 204 18.09 -9.39 4.79
C PRO A 204 18.17 -7.89 5.08
N ILE A 205 17.36 -7.33 6.00
CA ILE A 205 17.38 -5.88 6.30
C ILE A 205 18.70 -5.52 6.98
N PHE A 206 19.05 -6.25 8.04
CA PHE A 206 20.33 -6.02 8.72
C PHE A 206 21.51 -6.37 7.80
N GLY A 207 21.39 -7.43 7.00
CA GLY A 207 22.39 -7.79 6.00
C GLY A 207 22.64 -6.66 4.98
N ALA A 208 21.61 -5.95 4.55
CA ALA A 208 21.75 -4.79 3.66
C ALA A 208 22.49 -3.63 4.33
N CYS A 209 22.27 -3.40 5.63
CA CYS A 209 23.02 -2.40 6.41
C CYS A 209 24.52 -2.73 6.42
N LEU A 210 24.88 -4.00 6.68
CA LEU A 210 26.26 -4.47 6.68
C LEU A 210 26.96 -4.30 5.31
N VAL A 211 26.23 -4.51 4.22
CA VAL A 211 26.74 -4.25 2.86
C VAL A 211 26.98 -2.76 2.66
N TYR A 212 26.02 -1.92 3.07
CA TYR A 212 26.15 -0.47 3.00
C TYR A 212 27.37 0.03 3.79
N ASP A 213 27.58 -0.50 5.00
CA ASP A 213 28.72 -0.17 5.85
C ASP A 213 30.05 -0.53 5.18
N LEU A 214 30.17 -1.72 4.60
CA LEU A 214 31.37 -2.12 3.87
C LEU A 214 31.65 -1.22 2.67
N VAL A 215 30.61 -0.78 1.94
CA VAL A 215 30.74 0.19 0.85
C VAL A 215 31.19 1.55 1.39
N ALA A 216 30.59 2.02 2.48
CA ALA A 216 30.95 3.29 3.11
C ALA A 216 32.42 3.30 3.57
N LEU A 217 32.88 2.20 4.17
CA LEU A 217 34.27 1.98 4.56
C LEU A 217 35.18 1.92 3.33
N ALA A 218 34.83 1.17 2.29
CA ALA A 218 35.62 1.01 1.07
C ALA A 218 35.85 2.34 0.35
N VAL A 219 34.78 3.12 0.17
CA VAL A 219 34.82 4.45 -0.48
C VAL A 219 35.51 5.50 0.40
N GLY A 220 35.52 5.29 1.71
CA GLY A 220 36.16 6.18 2.67
C GLY A 220 37.70 6.16 2.61
N GLN A 221 38.31 5.05 2.18
CA GLN A 221 39.77 4.88 2.29
C GLN A 221 40.58 5.81 1.37
N ARG A 222 41.54 6.54 1.95
CA ARG A 222 42.48 7.42 1.22
C ARG A 222 43.73 6.65 0.76
N GLY A 223 43.60 5.87 -0.32
CA GLY A 223 44.72 5.19 -1.00
C GLY A 223 45.07 3.79 -0.45
N GLY A 224 45.99 3.10 -1.13
CA GLY A 224 46.38 1.72 -0.80
C GLY A 224 45.41 0.65 -1.36
N LYS A 225 45.65 -0.63 -1.02
CA LYS A 225 44.82 -1.77 -1.47
C LYS A 225 43.59 -2.00 -0.60
N TRP A 226 43.57 -1.43 0.60
CA TRP A 226 42.58 -1.73 1.62
C TRP A 226 41.14 -1.37 1.23
N GLY A 227 40.93 -0.21 0.59
CA GLY A 227 39.60 0.15 0.07
C GLY A 227 39.07 -0.81 -1.00
N ALA A 228 39.96 -1.33 -1.86
CA ALA A 228 39.59 -2.33 -2.87
C ALA A 228 39.27 -3.70 -2.24
N GLU A 229 40.00 -4.09 -1.18
CA GLU A 229 39.71 -5.31 -0.41
C GLU A 229 38.34 -5.21 0.27
N LEU A 230 38.05 -4.11 0.96
CA LEU A 230 36.72 -3.81 1.51
C LEU A 230 35.62 -3.85 0.44
N GLY A 231 35.89 -3.33 -0.77
CA GLY A 231 34.96 -3.41 -1.89
C GLY A 231 34.67 -4.85 -2.33
N TRP A 232 35.67 -5.73 -2.37
CA TRP A 232 35.46 -7.16 -2.64
C TRP A 232 34.61 -7.83 -1.55
N TYR A 233 34.84 -7.48 -0.28
CA TYR A 233 34.05 -8.00 0.83
C TYR A 233 32.61 -7.48 0.80
N ALA A 234 32.39 -6.23 0.38
CA ALA A 234 31.06 -5.68 0.15
C ALA A 234 30.33 -6.46 -0.95
N GLY A 235 31.00 -6.76 -2.06
CA GLY A 235 30.44 -7.58 -3.15
C GLY A 235 30.11 -9.01 -2.72
N ALA A 236 31.01 -9.66 -1.96
CA ALA A 236 30.80 -11.02 -1.46
C ALA A 236 29.63 -11.10 -0.47
N THR A 237 29.59 -10.18 0.51
CA THR A 237 28.48 -10.06 1.46
C THR A 237 27.18 -9.71 0.73
N GLY A 238 27.24 -8.82 -0.26
CA GLY A 238 26.10 -8.40 -1.08
C GLY A 238 25.49 -9.54 -1.89
N LEU A 239 26.31 -10.39 -2.51
CA LEU A 239 25.82 -11.58 -3.22
C LEU A 239 25.08 -12.54 -2.28
N PHE A 240 25.61 -12.73 -1.07
CA PHE A 240 25.00 -13.59 -0.07
C PHE A 240 23.66 -13.01 0.45
N VAL A 241 23.63 -11.71 0.75
CA VAL A 241 22.41 -11.01 1.16
C VAL A 241 21.37 -11.01 0.03
N ALA A 242 21.78 -10.86 -1.23
CA ALA A 242 20.90 -10.97 -2.39
C ALA A 242 20.29 -12.38 -2.51
N PHE A 243 21.06 -13.44 -2.31
CA PHE A 243 20.55 -14.81 -2.29
C PHE A 243 19.53 -15.02 -1.16
N LYS A 244 19.83 -14.54 0.06
CA LYS A 244 18.87 -14.60 1.18
C LYS A 244 17.62 -13.76 0.91
N SER A 245 17.77 -12.61 0.27
CA SER A 245 16.63 -11.77 -0.13
C SER A 245 15.74 -12.50 -1.13
N LEU A 246 16.32 -13.10 -2.17
CA LEU A 246 15.58 -13.89 -3.17
C LEU A 246 14.83 -15.06 -2.53
N ARG A 247 15.48 -15.79 -1.62
CA ARG A 247 14.86 -16.88 -0.86
C ARG A 247 13.74 -16.37 0.06
N PHE A 248 13.98 -15.29 0.79
CA PHE A 248 13.00 -14.64 1.66
C PHE A 248 11.76 -14.18 0.87
N PHE A 249 11.96 -13.50 -0.27
CA PHE A 249 10.85 -13.08 -1.14
C PHE A 249 10.14 -14.27 -1.81
N HIS A 250 10.86 -15.37 -2.09
CA HIS A 250 10.26 -16.61 -2.60
C HIS A 250 9.40 -17.32 -1.55
N GLU A 251 9.90 -17.44 -0.31
CA GLU A 251 9.18 -18.01 0.83
C GLU A 251 7.96 -17.15 1.21
N MET A 252 8.08 -15.82 1.15
CA MET A 252 6.93 -14.90 1.28
C MET A 252 5.89 -15.09 0.17
N LYS A 253 6.31 -15.24 -1.10
CA LYS A 253 5.40 -15.49 -2.23
C LYS A 253 4.67 -16.83 -2.15
N GLN A 254 5.26 -17.83 -1.48
CA GLN A 254 4.66 -19.15 -1.31
C GLN A 254 3.83 -19.31 -0.02
N GLY A 255 3.73 -18.27 0.81
CA GLY A 255 3.04 -18.35 2.10
C GLY A 255 3.70 -19.32 3.10
N GLN A 256 4.97 -19.66 2.92
CA GLN A 256 5.71 -20.65 3.71
C GLN A 256 6.56 -20.04 4.83
N VAL A 257 6.23 -18.84 5.31
CA VAL A 257 6.91 -18.26 6.47
C VAL A 257 6.48 -19.02 7.73
N LYS A 258 7.14 -20.16 7.97
CA LYS A 258 7.09 -20.85 9.26
C LYS A 258 7.95 -20.07 10.24
N LEU A 259 7.37 -19.75 11.40
CA LEU A 259 8.09 -19.30 12.59
C LEU A 259 9.23 -20.30 12.88
N ALA A 260 10.46 -19.90 12.62
CA ALA A 260 11.61 -20.64 13.11
C ALA A 260 11.73 -20.35 14.61
N HIS A 261 11.81 -21.42 15.41
CA HIS A 261 11.85 -21.45 16.89
C HIS A 261 10.50 -21.37 17.61
N GLY A 262 9.58 -22.26 17.21
CA GLY A 262 8.63 -22.84 18.15
C GLY A 262 9.23 -24.07 18.83
N ASP A 263 10.23 -23.87 19.68
CA ASP A 263 10.63 -24.84 20.71
C ASP A 263 11.35 -24.05 21.81
N GLN A 264 10.85 -24.16 23.05
CA GLN A 264 11.39 -23.59 24.29
C GLN A 264 10.97 -22.17 24.73
N VAL A 265 9.67 -21.84 24.75
CA VAL A 265 9.15 -20.90 25.78
C VAL A 265 7.73 -21.31 26.20
N ALA A 266 7.59 -22.53 26.72
CA ALA A 266 6.36 -22.97 27.38
C ALA A 266 6.74 -23.77 28.63
N ASP A 267 7.47 -23.13 29.54
CA ASP A 267 7.82 -23.74 30.83
C ASP A 267 8.08 -22.66 31.90
N VAL A 268 7.20 -21.66 31.98
CA VAL A 268 7.02 -20.85 33.20
C VAL A 268 5.54 -20.51 33.29
N LEU A 269 4.74 -21.46 33.79
CA LEU A 269 3.48 -21.28 34.52
C LEU A 269 2.72 -22.61 34.45
N HIS A 270 3.01 -23.50 35.41
CA HIS A 270 2.10 -24.43 36.10
C HIS A 270 2.83 -25.74 36.50
N PRO A 271 2.79 -26.14 37.78
CA PRO A 271 3.41 -27.39 38.24
C PRO A 271 2.46 -28.59 38.17
N ALA A 272 3.08 -29.76 38.09
CA ALA A 272 2.64 -31.09 38.55
C ALA A 272 1.90 -32.05 37.57
N HIS A 273 2.69 -33.03 37.08
CA HIS A 273 2.48 -34.50 37.15
C HIS A 273 1.45 -35.19 36.21
N PRO A 274 1.63 -36.51 35.92
CA PRO A 274 1.96 -36.97 34.56
C PRO A 274 0.97 -37.98 33.94
N THR A 275 1.09 -38.17 32.61
CA THR A 275 0.81 -39.32 31.69
C THR A 275 -0.01 -40.56 32.17
N PRO A 276 -0.61 -41.41 31.29
CA PRO A 276 -0.38 -41.57 29.84
C PRO A 276 -1.67 -41.79 29.01
N LEU A 277 -1.56 -41.69 27.68
CA LEU A 277 -2.15 -42.64 26.72
C LEU A 277 -1.68 -42.24 25.32
N ALA A 278 -0.52 -42.80 24.96
CA ALA A 278 -0.17 -43.02 23.57
C ALA A 278 -0.99 -44.22 23.11
N ASP A 279 -1.93 -43.98 22.19
CA ASP A 279 -2.43 -44.93 21.19
C ASP A 279 -3.69 -44.33 20.54
N GLU A 280 -3.49 -43.48 19.53
CA GLU A 280 -4.44 -43.27 18.42
C GLU A 280 -3.83 -42.31 17.37
N PHE A 281 -2.75 -42.74 16.70
CA PHE A 281 -2.33 -42.09 15.46
C PHE A 281 -3.25 -42.53 14.32
N LYS A 282 -4.42 -41.90 14.25
CA LYS A 282 -5.18 -41.79 13.00
C LYS A 282 -4.50 -40.70 12.18
N VAL A 283 -4.08 -41.05 10.97
CA VAL A 283 -3.62 -40.12 9.94
C VAL A 283 -4.73 -39.07 9.75
N LEU A 284 -4.57 -37.89 10.35
CA LEU A 284 -5.32 -36.70 9.97
C LEU A 284 -4.75 -36.27 8.61
N SER A 285 -5.49 -36.64 7.57
CA SER A 285 -5.47 -35.96 6.29
C SER A 285 -5.39 -34.45 6.51
N TYR A 286 -4.55 -33.78 5.74
CA TYR A 286 -4.50 -32.32 5.61
C TYR A 286 -5.93 -31.75 5.62
N ASP A 287 -6.34 -31.17 6.75
CA ASP A 287 -7.52 -30.33 6.76
C ASP A 287 -7.15 -29.03 6.05
N ILE A 288 -7.81 -28.89 4.91
CA ILE A 288 -7.91 -27.71 4.07
C ILE A 288 -8.11 -26.50 4.99
N MET A 289 -7.26 -25.47 4.86
CA MET A 289 -7.50 -24.16 5.48
C MET A 289 -8.98 -23.80 5.28
N PRO A 290 -9.75 -23.44 6.33
CA PRO A 290 -11.15 -23.16 6.15
C PRO A 290 -11.27 -22.03 5.11
N GLN A 291 -11.92 -22.32 3.98
CA GLN A 291 -12.31 -21.30 3.03
C GLN A 291 -13.08 -20.24 3.81
N SER A 292 -12.74 -18.95 3.63
CA SER A 292 -13.57 -17.87 4.14
C SER A 292 -14.99 -18.13 3.64
N GLN A 293 -15.95 -18.25 4.55
CA GLN A 293 -17.33 -18.43 4.14
C GLN A 293 -17.79 -17.15 3.42
N PRO A 294 -18.52 -17.26 2.29
CA PRO A 294 -19.12 -16.10 1.65
C PRO A 294 -20.01 -15.34 2.63
N LEU A 295 -20.01 -14.02 2.53
CA LEU A 295 -20.88 -13.18 3.35
C LEU A 295 -22.35 -13.50 3.06
N ASP A 296 -23.14 -13.66 4.13
CA ASP A 296 -24.57 -13.90 4.01
C ASP A 296 -25.36 -12.62 3.72
N GLU A 297 -26.65 -12.76 3.39
CA GLU A 297 -27.52 -11.63 3.06
C GLU A 297 -27.67 -10.63 4.21
N SER A 298 -27.65 -11.08 5.46
CA SER A 298 -27.79 -10.23 6.64
C SER A 298 -26.54 -9.38 6.83
N GLN A 299 -25.37 -10.00 6.71
CA GLN A 299 -24.08 -9.33 6.77
C GLN A 299 -23.94 -8.29 5.65
N LEU A 300 -24.35 -8.62 4.43
CA LEU A 300 -24.33 -7.68 3.29
C LEU A 300 -25.24 -6.46 3.52
N ARG A 301 -26.41 -6.64 4.13
CA ARG A 301 -27.31 -5.52 4.48
C ARG A 301 -26.73 -4.62 5.56
N GLU A 302 -26.06 -5.21 6.55
CA GLU A 302 -25.35 -4.45 7.59
C GLU A 302 -24.22 -3.63 6.97
N VAL A 303 -23.40 -4.25 6.13
CA VAL A 303 -22.32 -3.57 5.39
C VAL A 303 -22.88 -2.46 4.50
N LEU A 304 -24.02 -2.67 3.84
CA LEU A 304 -24.64 -1.65 3.00
C LEU A 304 -25.06 -0.42 3.81
N THR A 305 -25.66 -0.64 4.98
CA THR A 305 -26.07 0.43 5.89
C THR A 305 -24.86 1.24 6.31
N PHE A 306 -23.81 0.56 6.77
CA PHE A 306 -22.54 1.19 7.13
C PHE A 306 -21.91 1.97 5.96
N ALA A 307 -21.79 1.36 4.78
CA ALA A 307 -21.19 2.00 3.61
C ALA A 307 -21.98 3.24 3.17
N THR A 308 -23.31 3.21 3.32
CA THR A 308 -24.18 4.37 3.05
C THR A 308 -23.91 5.53 4.01
N ASP A 309 -23.79 5.24 5.32
CA ASP A 309 -23.46 6.27 6.33
C ASP A 309 -22.10 6.91 6.09
N VAL A 310 -21.12 6.08 5.71
CA VAL A 310 -19.78 6.54 5.31
C VAL A 310 -19.87 7.39 4.04
N ALA A 311 -20.63 6.97 3.03
CA ALA A 311 -20.80 7.72 1.78
C ALA A 311 -21.41 9.11 2.02
N HIS A 312 -22.42 9.24 2.89
CA HIS A 312 -22.97 10.54 3.26
C HIS A 312 -21.97 11.42 4.01
N SER A 313 -21.16 10.83 4.90
CA SER A 313 -20.11 11.56 5.62
C SER A 313 -19.02 12.06 4.69
N ALA A 314 -18.58 11.23 3.74
CA ALA A 314 -17.67 11.63 2.66
C ALA A 314 -18.28 12.72 1.77
N GLY A 315 -19.55 12.58 1.38
CA GLY A 315 -20.25 13.55 0.54
C GLY A 315 -20.29 14.96 1.14
N ARG A 316 -20.42 15.08 2.47
CA ARG A 316 -20.30 16.38 3.16
C ARG A 316 -18.93 17.02 2.98
N LEU A 317 -17.85 16.23 3.10
CA LEU A 317 -16.47 16.70 2.88
C LEU A 317 -16.23 17.08 1.42
N ILE A 318 -16.79 16.33 0.45
CA ILE A 318 -16.72 16.66 -0.97
C ILE A 318 -17.40 18.01 -1.23
N LEU A 319 -18.61 18.25 -0.70
CA LEU A 319 -19.27 19.55 -0.87
C LEU A 319 -18.51 20.70 -0.21
N GLU A 320 -17.92 20.47 0.96
CA GLU A 320 -17.05 21.44 1.62
C GLU A 320 -15.83 21.78 0.76
N GLY A 321 -15.14 20.77 0.26
CA GLY A 321 -13.93 20.94 -0.54
C GLY A 321 -14.16 21.60 -1.88
N SER A 322 -15.25 21.25 -2.56
CA SER A 322 -15.58 21.89 -3.84
C SER A 322 -15.86 23.39 -3.65
N ARG A 323 -16.58 23.77 -2.59
CA ARG A 323 -16.77 25.20 -2.23
C ARG A 323 -15.45 25.89 -1.91
N ALA A 324 -14.60 25.25 -1.12
CA ALA A 324 -13.31 25.83 -0.73
C ALA A 324 -12.42 26.09 -1.97
N ILE A 325 -12.31 25.12 -2.88
CA ILE A 325 -11.51 25.23 -4.10
C ILE A 325 -12.05 26.32 -5.03
N GLN A 326 -13.36 26.42 -5.20
CA GLN A 326 -13.98 27.46 -6.03
C GLN A 326 -13.73 28.88 -5.50
N HIS A 327 -13.47 29.03 -4.19
CA HIS A 327 -13.17 30.31 -3.56
C HIS A 327 -11.66 30.60 -3.39
N ALA A 328 -10.79 29.65 -3.72
CA ALA A 328 -9.33 29.78 -3.63
C ALA A 328 -8.72 30.35 -4.94
N SER A 329 -7.57 31.04 -4.84
CA SER A 329 -6.79 31.40 -6.02
C SER A 329 -6.15 30.16 -6.65
N ALA A 330 -6.08 30.09 -7.98
CA ALA A 330 -5.74 28.89 -8.77
C ALA A 330 -4.35 28.23 -8.54
N SER A 331 -3.58 28.61 -7.51
CA SER A 331 -2.19 28.19 -7.28
C SER A 331 -2.02 26.87 -6.51
N ASP A 332 -3.08 26.27 -5.96
CA ASP A 332 -2.95 25.24 -4.91
C ASP A 332 -3.40 23.82 -5.32
N ILE A 333 -3.53 23.52 -6.62
CA ILE A 333 -3.96 22.19 -7.12
C ILE A 333 -2.74 21.36 -7.54
N ALA A 334 -2.57 20.16 -6.97
CA ALA A 334 -1.50 19.24 -7.31
C ALA A 334 -1.88 18.31 -8.48
N GLU A 335 -0.93 18.05 -9.38
CA GLU A 335 -1.06 17.13 -10.52
C GLU A 335 -0.53 15.73 -10.15
N LYS A 336 -1.16 14.66 -10.65
CA LYS A 336 -0.76 13.24 -10.51
C LYS A 336 0.13 12.81 -11.69
N LYS A 337 -0.43 12.27 -12.78
CA LYS A 337 0.32 11.82 -13.97
C LYS A 337 0.62 12.93 -14.98
N ASN A 338 -0.28 13.90 -15.11
CA ASN A 338 -0.18 15.05 -16.00
C ASN A 338 -1.23 16.12 -15.64
N SER A 339 -1.28 17.22 -16.38
CA SER A 339 -2.19 18.35 -16.14
C SER A 339 -3.69 18.04 -16.22
N VAL A 340 -4.10 16.82 -16.60
CA VAL A 340 -5.52 16.39 -16.59
C VAL A 340 -5.79 15.25 -15.61
N ASP A 341 -4.78 14.82 -14.85
CA ASP A 341 -4.87 13.83 -13.79
C ASP A 341 -4.59 14.55 -12.47
N LEU A 342 -5.64 14.92 -11.74
CA LEU A 342 -5.58 15.85 -10.61
C LEU A 342 -5.78 15.12 -9.29
N VAL A 343 -5.21 15.66 -8.21
CA VAL A 343 -5.53 15.28 -6.83
C VAL A 343 -5.60 16.49 -5.92
N THR A 344 -6.51 16.44 -4.96
CA THR A 344 -6.65 17.51 -3.97
C THR A 344 -6.43 17.00 -2.55
N GLU A 345 -6.22 17.92 -1.62
CA GLU A 345 -6.21 17.58 -0.18
C GLU A 345 -7.54 16.97 0.30
N TYR A 346 -8.64 17.19 -0.43
CA TYR A 346 -9.95 16.67 -0.07
C TYR A 346 -10.12 15.20 -0.46
N ASP A 347 -9.50 14.75 -1.56
CA ASP A 347 -9.40 13.32 -1.88
C ASP A 347 -8.74 12.57 -0.70
N VAL A 348 -7.66 13.13 -0.15
CA VAL A 348 -6.94 12.57 1.01
C VAL A 348 -7.80 12.59 2.28
N LYS A 349 -8.49 13.70 2.57
CA LYS A 349 -9.37 13.79 3.76
C LYS A 349 -10.52 12.78 3.71
N VAL A 350 -11.14 12.61 2.54
CA VAL A 350 -12.22 11.64 2.35
C VAL A 350 -11.69 10.21 2.49
N GLU A 351 -10.54 9.92 1.90
CA GLU A 351 -9.90 8.61 2.03
C GLU A 351 -9.58 8.25 3.48
N GLU A 352 -8.97 9.16 4.24
CA GLU A 352 -8.64 8.91 5.65
C GLU A 352 -9.91 8.73 6.51
N LEU A 353 -11.00 9.44 6.19
CA LEU A 353 -12.31 9.19 6.80
C LEU A 353 -12.75 7.75 6.51
N VAL A 354 -12.80 7.34 5.24
CA VAL A 354 -13.30 6.01 4.85
C VAL A 354 -12.44 4.89 5.47
N LYS A 355 -11.11 5.03 5.42
CA LYS A 355 -10.18 4.08 6.06
C LYS A 355 -10.45 3.92 7.55
N ARG A 356 -10.61 5.05 8.26
CA ARG A 356 -10.86 5.04 9.71
C ARG A 356 -12.17 4.34 10.04
N GLU A 357 -13.25 4.69 9.35
CA GLU A 357 -14.57 4.10 9.60
C GLU A 357 -14.56 2.59 9.30
N ILE A 358 -13.97 2.17 8.16
CA ILE A 358 -13.88 0.75 7.78
C ILE A 358 -13.03 -0.03 8.78
N ALA A 359 -11.84 0.46 9.12
CA ALA A 359 -10.95 -0.21 10.07
C ALA A 359 -11.58 -0.33 11.46
N SER A 360 -12.40 0.65 11.86
CA SER A 360 -13.10 0.61 13.14
C SER A 360 -14.24 -0.41 13.17
N ARG A 361 -14.96 -0.64 12.06
CA ARG A 361 -16.13 -1.52 12.02
C ARG A 361 -15.81 -2.94 11.55
N TYR A 362 -14.91 -3.06 10.60
CA TYR A 362 -14.53 -4.30 9.92
C TYR A 362 -13.01 -4.48 9.91
N PRO A 363 -12.36 -4.68 11.07
CA PRO A 363 -10.90 -4.77 11.17
C PRO A 363 -10.30 -5.97 10.41
N THR A 364 -11.12 -6.98 10.09
CA THR A 364 -10.73 -8.18 9.35
C THR A 364 -10.95 -8.08 7.84
N PHE A 365 -11.65 -7.04 7.36
CA PHE A 365 -11.91 -6.87 5.93
C PHE A 365 -10.72 -6.17 5.29
N LYS A 366 -10.36 -6.61 4.09
CA LYS A 366 -9.34 -5.93 3.27
C LYS A 366 -9.91 -4.64 2.68
N LEU A 367 -9.02 -3.71 2.35
CA LEU A 367 -9.39 -2.42 1.78
C LEU A 367 -8.45 -2.06 0.63
N CYS A 368 -9.02 -1.66 -0.50
CA CYS A 368 -8.37 -1.11 -1.68
C CYS A 368 -8.93 0.30 -1.91
N VAL A 369 -8.08 1.30 -2.07
CA VAL A 369 -8.51 2.69 -2.29
C VAL A 369 -7.80 3.27 -3.50
N SER A 370 -8.48 4.13 -4.27
CA SER A 370 -7.98 4.71 -5.52
C SER A 370 -6.77 5.63 -5.37
N PHE A 371 -6.33 5.98 -4.15
CA PHE A 371 -5.16 6.83 -3.97
C PHE A 371 -4.16 6.28 -2.94
N PHE A 372 -2.89 6.27 -3.32
CA PHE A 372 -1.73 6.05 -2.45
C PHE A 372 -0.74 7.15 -2.81
N TYR A 373 -0.55 8.13 -1.93
CA TYR A 373 0.57 9.07 -2.07
C TYR A 373 1.85 8.28 -1.82
N LEU A 374 2.66 8.04 -2.86
CA LEU A 374 4.10 7.92 -2.68
C LEU A 374 4.68 9.33 -2.55
N SER A 375 4.58 9.86 -1.34
CA SER A 375 5.73 10.53 -0.74
C SER A 375 6.12 9.69 0.46
N PHE A 376 7.22 8.97 0.29
CA PHE A 376 7.87 8.04 1.22
C PHE A 376 7.30 6.61 1.25
N GLY A 377 8.02 5.71 0.57
CA GLY A 377 7.69 4.30 0.47
C GLY A 377 7.54 3.62 1.83
N VAL A 378 6.30 3.23 2.15
CA VAL A 378 5.97 2.25 3.20
C VAL A 378 4.78 1.44 2.67
N PHE A 379 5.03 0.19 2.30
CA PHE A 379 3.99 -0.78 1.94
C PHE A 379 3.12 -1.06 3.18
N VAL A 380 1.90 -0.55 3.21
CA VAL A 380 0.82 -1.08 4.05
C VAL A 380 0.09 -2.12 3.20
N GLN A 381 0.05 -3.35 3.69
CA GLN A 381 -0.68 -4.46 3.06
C GLN A 381 -2.18 -4.11 3.05
N THR A 382 -2.90 -4.01 1.92
CA THR A 382 -2.67 -4.43 0.53
C THR A 382 -2.90 -3.25 -0.43
N PRO A 383 -1.89 -2.72 -1.14
CA PRO A 383 -2.11 -1.68 -2.12
C PRO A 383 -2.52 -2.34 -3.44
N ILE A 384 -3.83 -2.55 -3.63
CA ILE A 384 -4.36 -2.59 -4.99
C ILE A 384 -4.89 -1.18 -5.25
N GLY A 385 -4.00 -0.35 -5.80
CA GLY A 385 -4.22 1.04 -6.16
C GLY A 385 -3.41 1.38 -7.41
N GLU A 386 -3.69 2.54 -8.00
CA GLU A 386 -3.20 2.98 -9.30
C GLU A 386 -1.66 2.92 -9.45
N GLU A 387 -0.91 3.16 -8.37
CA GLU A 387 0.55 3.18 -8.42
C GLU A 387 1.23 1.81 -8.36
N THR A 388 0.59 0.77 -7.79
CA THR A 388 1.17 -0.59 -7.73
C THR A 388 1.33 -1.17 -9.14
N TRP A 389 0.51 -0.73 -10.09
CA TRP A 389 0.59 -1.12 -11.50
C TRP A 389 1.82 -0.59 -12.22
N SER A 390 2.30 0.61 -11.87
CA SER A 390 3.52 1.20 -12.45
C SER A 390 4.79 0.38 -12.14
N SER A 391 4.74 -0.44 -11.07
CA SER A 391 5.82 -1.35 -10.66
C SER A 391 5.77 -2.73 -11.32
N GLY A 392 4.78 -3.01 -12.18
CA GLY A 392 4.60 -4.29 -12.85
C GLY A 392 4.06 -5.42 -11.98
N THR A 393 3.69 -5.13 -10.72
CA THR A 393 3.09 -6.12 -9.81
C THR A 393 1.56 -6.00 -9.87
N ARG A 394 0.90 -6.96 -10.53
CA ARG A 394 -0.57 -7.08 -10.46
C ARG A 394 -0.93 -7.60 -9.07
N PRO A 395 -1.57 -6.83 -8.20
CA PRO A 395 -1.84 -7.34 -6.86
C PRO A 395 -3.14 -8.15 -6.91
N THR A 396 -3.01 -9.41 -6.49
CA THR A 396 -4.02 -10.47 -6.66
C THR A 396 -5.17 -10.27 -5.67
N LEU A 397 -6.41 -10.39 -6.13
CA LEU A 397 -7.55 -10.40 -5.21
C LEU A 397 -7.52 -11.70 -4.40
N THR A 398 -7.92 -11.62 -3.13
CA THR A 398 -8.05 -12.80 -2.26
C THR A 398 -9.51 -13.21 -2.11
N GLU A 399 -9.75 -14.39 -1.53
CA GLU A 399 -11.12 -14.85 -1.23
C GLU A 399 -11.76 -14.10 -0.04
N GLU A 400 -10.98 -13.30 0.71
CA GLU A 400 -11.49 -12.50 1.81
C GLU A 400 -12.25 -11.24 1.34
N PRO A 401 -13.29 -10.82 2.10
CA PRO A 401 -14.00 -9.58 1.85
C PRO A 401 -13.05 -8.38 1.73
N THR A 402 -13.15 -7.66 0.62
CA THR A 402 -12.27 -6.54 0.25
C THR A 402 -13.11 -5.35 -0.20
N PHE A 403 -13.10 -4.26 0.56
CA PHE A 403 -13.65 -2.99 0.10
C PHE A 403 -12.80 -2.42 -1.03
N CYS A 404 -13.43 -1.86 -2.05
CA CYS A 404 -12.79 -1.14 -3.14
C CYS A 404 -13.42 0.25 -3.25
N VAL A 405 -12.64 1.28 -2.96
CA VAL A 405 -13.15 2.64 -2.71
C VAL A 405 -12.47 3.63 -3.64
N ASP A 406 -13.26 4.47 -4.31
CA ASP A 406 -12.78 5.74 -4.84
C ASP A 406 -13.32 6.89 -3.98
N PRO A 407 -12.46 7.61 -3.23
CA PRO A 407 -12.90 8.68 -2.35
C PRO A 407 -13.60 9.81 -3.12
N ILE A 408 -13.11 10.15 -4.32
CA ILE A 408 -13.70 11.16 -5.20
C ILE A 408 -13.49 10.71 -6.66
N ASP A 409 -14.41 9.90 -7.18
CA ASP A 409 -14.44 9.62 -8.62
C ASP A 409 -14.93 10.86 -9.37
N GLY A 410 -14.16 11.29 -10.36
CA GLY A 410 -14.34 12.57 -11.04
C GLY A 410 -13.62 13.74 -10.35
N THR A 411 -12.39 13.55 -9.86
CA THR A 411 -11.57 14.63 -9.27
C THR A 411 -11.47 15.87 -10.17
N THR A 412 -11.36 15.71 -11.49
CA THR A 412 -11.38 16.84 -12.45
C THR A 412 -12.70 17.61 -12.38
N ASN A 413 -13.83 16.91 -12.32
CA ASN A 413 -15.14 17.55 -12.17
C ASN A 413 -15.24 18.27 -10.83
N PHE A 414 -14.77 17.64 -9.76
CA PHE A 414 -14.72 18.22 -8.42
C PHE A 414 -13.93 19.53 -8.38
N VAL A 415 -12.73 19.55 -8.96
CA VAL A 415 -11.86 20.74 -9.04
C VAL A 415 -12.54 21.86 -9.83
N HIS A 416 -13.20 21.54 -10.94
CA HIS A 416 -13.87 22.54 -11.79
C HIS A 416 -15.29 22.90 -11.33
N GLY A 417 -15.82 22.27 -10.27
CA GLY A 417 -17.19 22.50 -9.83
C GLY A 417 -18.27 21.89 -10.71
N PHE A 418 -17.92 20.96 -11.60
CA PHE A 418 -18.89 20.25 -12.41
C PHE A 418 -19.61 19.21 -11.55
N PRO A 419 -20.96 19.18 -11.49
CA PRO A 419 -21.73 18.46 -10.47
C PRO A 419 -21.83 16.94 -10.71
N PHE A 420 -20.79 16.34 -11.29
CA PHE A 420 -20.65 14.91 -11.58
C PHE A 420 -19.37 14.37 -10.92
N ALA A 421 -19.29 14.48 -9.61
CA ALA A 421 -18.27 13.78 -8.81
C ALA A 421 -18.98 13.01 -7.69
N CYS A 422 -18.42 11.89 -7.27
CA CYS A 422 -19.05 11.01 -6.29
C CYS A 422 -18.02 10.26 -5.44
N ILE A 423 -18.46 9.74 -4.30
CA ILE A 423 -17.75 8.66 -3.62
C ILE A 423 -18.28 7.31 -4.15
N SER A 424 -17.38 6.38 -4.41
CA SER A 424 -17.68 5.00 -4.80
C SER A 424 -17.15 4.04 -3.74
N ILE A 425 -18.00 3.15 -3.23
CA ILE A 425 -17.65 2.13 -2.23
C ILE A 425 -18.21 0.79 -2.72
N GLY A 426 -17.35 -0.10 -3.20
CA GLY A 426 -17.69 -1.47 -3.55
C GLY A 426 -17.17 -2.46 -2.52
N LEU A 427 -17.79 -3.63 -2.44
CA LEU A 427 -17.30 -4.78 -1.68
C LEU A 427 -17.13 -5.96 -2.62
N ILE A 428 -15.95 -6.56 -2.58
CA ILE A 428 -15.58 -7.78 -3.30
C ILE A 428 -15.50 -8.90 -2.26
N ASP A 429 -16.19 -10.01 -2.49
CA ASP A 429 -16.12 -11.22 -1.67
C ASP A 429 -15.93 -12.42 -2.59
N GLN A 430 -15.05 -13.36 -2.22
CA GLN A 430 -14.67 -14.50 -3.08
C GLN A 430 -14.24 -14.05 -4.49
N LYS A 431 -13.48 -12.95 -4.58
CA LYS A 431 -13.03 -12.30 -5.82
C LYS A 431 -14.15 -11.85 -6.77
N ARG A 432 -15.40 -11.77 -6.28
CA ARG A 432 -16.56 -11.28 -7.03
C ARG A 432 -17.10 -10.01 -6.39
N PRO A 433 -17.50 -9.00 -7.17
CA PRO A 433 -18.18 -7.84 -6.62
C PRO A 433 -19.57 -8.27 -6.10
N VAL A 434 -19.89 -7.93 -4.85
CA VAL A 434 -21.12 -8.37 -4.17
C VAL A 434 -22.00 -7.23 -3.64
N LEU A 435 -21.43 -6.04 -3.42
CA LEU A 435 -22.15 -4.86 -2.96
C LEU A 435 -21.54 -3.59 -3.55
N GLY A 436 -22.39 -2.58 -3.83
CA GLY A 436 -21.97 -1.29 -4.33
C GLY A 436 -22.78 -0.13 -3.74
N VAL A 437 -22.09 0.96 -3.41
CA VAL A 437 -22.64 2.27 -3.03
C VAL A 437 -21.95 3.35 -3.84
N ILE A 438 -22.72 4.18 -4.54
CA ILE A 438 -22.22 5.34 -5.27
C ILE A 438 -23.04 6.56 -4.85
N TYR A 439 -22.39 7.57 -4.28
CA TYR A 439 -23.07 8.78 -3.82
C TYR A 439 -22.52 10.03 -4.49
N ASN A 440 -23.35 10.68 -5.32
CA ASN A 440 -23.09 12.02 -5.83
C ASN A 440 -23.72 13.06 -4.89
N PRO A 441 -22.92 13.79 -4.11
CA PRO A 441 -23.45 14.73 -3.12
C PRO A 441 -23.92 16.05 -3.75
N PHE A 442 -23.53 16.37 -4.99
CA PHE A 442 -23.99 17.59 -5.67
C PHE A 442 -25.43 17.48 -6.16
N LEU A 443 -25.82 16.27 -6.59
CA LEU A 443 -27.18 15.96 -7.04
C LEU A 443 -28.03 15.29 -5.95
N ASP A 444 -27.41 14.98 -4.81
CA ASP A 444 -27.97 14.12 -3.76
C ASP A 444 -28.52 12.81 -4.33
N HIS A 445 -27.75 12.15 -5.19
CA HIS A 445 -28.11 10.85 -5.77
C HIS A 445 -27.29 9.75 -5.10
N LEU A 446 -27.98 8.84 -4.40
CA LEU A 446 -27.40 7.66 -3.78
C LEU A 446 -27.86 6.41 -4.52
N TYR A 447 -26.93 5.74 -5.18
CA TYR A 447 -27.15 4.44 -5.83
C TYR A 447 -26.61 3.33 -4.93
N THR A 448 -27.39 2.28 -4.73
CA THR A 448 -27.02 1.11 -3.92
C THR A 448 -27.34 -0.18 -4.65
N GLY A 449 -26.62 -1.26 -4.36
CA GLY A 449 -26.95 -2.59 -4.88
C GLY A 449 -26.28 -3.70 -4.07
N ILE A 450 -26.98 -4.81 -3.92
CA ILE A 450 -26.46 -6.05 -3.34
C ILE A 450 -26.76 -7.18 -4.32
N LYS A 451 -25.78 -8.04 -4.55
CA LYS A 451 -25.92 -9.20 -5.42
C LYS A 451 -27.15 -10.05 -5.05
N GLY A 452 -28.04 -10.27 -6.00
CA GLY A 452 -29.29 -11.00 -5.85
C GLY A 452 -30.43 -10.27 -5.13
N GLN A 453 -30.25 -9.01 -4.74
CA GLN A 453 -31.27 -8.23 -4.00
C GLN A 453 -31.73 -6.97 -4.75
N GLY A 454 -31.26 -6.76 -5.98
CA GLY A 454 -31.57 -5.58 -6.78
C GLY A 454 -30.69 -4.38 -6.46
N SER A 455 -30.88 -3.32 -7.24
CA SER A 455 -30.23 -2.02 -7.05
C SER A 455 -31.26 -0.89 -7.02
N PHE A 456 -30.92 0.19 -6.33
CA PHE A 456 -31.84 1.24 -5.97
C PHE A 456 -31.20 2.63 -6.10
N LEU A 457 -32.04 3.64 -6.32
CA LEU A 457 -31.68 5.06 -6.27
C LEU A 457 -32.51 5.75 -5.18
N SER A 458 -31.86 6.50 -4.30
CA SER A 458 -32.49 7.48 -3.42
C SER A 458 -31.99 8.88 -3.78
N ARG A 459 -32.90 9.86 -3.68
CA ARG A 459 -32.58 11.27 -3.97
C ARG A 459 -33.44 12.25 -3.20
N ASN A 460 -32.86 13.32 -2.68
CA ASN A 460 -33.55 14.42 -2.02
C ASN A 460 -34.54 13.96 -0.93
N GLY A 461 -34.15 12.96 -0.14
CA GLY A 461 -35.00 12.36 0.90
C GLY A 461 -36.23 11.59 0.40
N SER A 462 -36.32 11.32 -0.90
CA SER A 462 -37.39 10.50 -1.49
C SER A 462 -37.19 9.02 -1.14
N PRO A 463 -38.29 8.22 -1.10
CA PRO A 463 -38.19 6.77 -0.97
C PRO A 463 -37.28 6.16 -2.04
N GLN A 464 -36.64 5.04 -1.71
CA GLN A 464 -35.80 4.31 -2.67
C GLN A 464 -36.62 3.83 -3.87
N GLU A 465 -36.14 4.12 -5.07
CA GLU A 465 -36.70 3.66 -6.34
C GLU A 465 -35.84 2.51 -6.87
N GLN A 466 -36.46 1.38 -7.27
CA GLN A 466 -35.73 0.25 -7.84
C GLN A 466 -35.22 0.59 -9.25
N LEU A 467 -33.99 0.17 -9.56
CA LEU A 467 -33.38 0.34 -10.88
C LEU A 467 -33.67 -0.90 -11.77
N PRO A 468 -33.85 -0.71 -13.09
CA PRO A 468 -33.89 0.56 -13.81
C PRO A 468 -35.18 1.35 -13.52
N LEU A 469 -35.12 2.69 -13.63
CA LEU A 469 -36.29 3.55 -13.32
C LEU A 469 -37.44 3.41 -14.33
N ALA A 470 -37.19 2.79 -15.47
CA ALA A 470 -38.19 2.48 -16.48
C ALA A 470 -37.98 1.05 -17.00
N PRO A 471 -39.05 0.38 -17.48
CA PRO A 471 -38.94 -0.94 -18.07
C PRO A 471 -37.89 -0.99 -19.19
N ALA A 472 -37.18 -2.11 -19.28
CA ALA A 472 -36.18 -2.33 -20.32
C ALA A 472 -36.82 -2.13 -21.71
N ARG A 473 -36.18 -1.28 -22.53
CA ARG A 473 -36.62 -1.02 -23.91
C ARG A 473 -35.79 -1.84 -24.89
N PRO A 474 -36.33 -2.19 -26.07
CA PRO A 474 -35.54 -2.78 -27.15
C PRO A 474 -34.38 -1.86 -27.54
N LEU A 475 -33.24 -2.44 -27.94
CA LEU A 475 -32.13 -1.75 -28.57
C LEU A 475 -31.66 -2.57 -29.78
N PRO A 476 -32.28 -2.37 -30.96
CA PRO A 476 -32.00 -3.17 -32.15
C PRO A 476 -30.56 -3.12 -32.67
N SER A 477 -29.89 -1.97 -32.52
CA SER A 477 -28.52 -1.70 -32.98
C SER A 477 -27.87 -0.53 -32.24
N LEU A 478 -26.55 -0.38 -32.39
CA LEU A 478 -25.81 0.75 -31.82
C LEU A 478 -26.20 2.12 -32.37
N SER A 479 -26.75 2.20 -33.59
CA SER A 479 -27.21 3.47 -34.17
C SER A 479 -28.27 4.17 -33.30
N GLN A 480 -29.00 3.40 -32.49
CA GLN A 480 -30.05 3.91 -31.62
C GLN A 480 -29.58 4.14 -30.17
N ALA A 481 -28.30 3.91 -29.89
CA ALA A 481 -27.75 3.96 -28.55
C ALA A 481 -27.27 5.37 -28.16
N LEU A 482 -27.50 5.72 -26.90
CA LEU A 482 -26.78 6.77 -26.19
C LEU A 482 -25.61 6.15 -25.41
N VAL A 483 -24.38 6.42 -25.84
CA VAL A 483 -23.17 5.78 -25.34
C VAL A 483 -22.37 6.76 -24.49
N ALA A 484 -22.06 6.40 -23.25
CA ALA A 484 -21.05 7.10 -22.47
C ALA A 484 -19.65 6.58 -22.78
N ILE A 485 -18.71 7.51 -22.90
CA ILE A 485 -17.30 7.29 -23.19
C ILE A 485 -16.47 8.22 -22.30
N GLU A 486 -15.23 7.87 -22.04
CA GLU A 486 -14.28 8.76 -21.38
C GLU A 486 -12.93 8.78 -22.12
N TRP A 487 -12.32 9.95 -22.21
CA TRP A 487 -11.01 10.12 -22.82
C TRP A 487 -9.90 9.43 -21.98
N GLY A 488 -10.17 9.12 -20.70
CA GLY A 488 -9.22 8.53 -19.73
C GLY A 488 -8.20 9.56 -19.23
N SER A 489 -7.14 9.14 -18.52
CA SER A 489 -6.02 10.02 -18.12
C SER A 489 -4.77 9.84 -18.98
N ASP A 490 -4.65 8.71 -19.69
CA ASP A 490 -3.56 8.48 -20.63
C ASP A 490 -3.76 9.31 -21.92
N ARG A 491 -2.76 10.11 -22.26
CA ARG A 491 -2.75 11.03 -23.40
C ARG A 491 -1.66 10.70 -24.42
N LYS A 492 -0.99 9.56 -24.29
CA LYS A 492 0.04 9.14 -25.26
C LYS A 492 -0.60 8.88 -26.62
N ALA A 493 0.12 9.25 -27.68
CA ALA A 493 -0.36 9.17 -29.06
C ALA A 493 -0.97 7.80 -29.43
N PRO A 494 -0.37 6.64 -29.09
CA PRO A 494 -0.95 5.34 -29.44
C PRO A 494 -2.31 5.08 -28.80
N VAL A 495 -2.51 5.52 -27.55
CA VAL A 495 -3.74 5.31 -26.79
C VAL A 495 -4.82 6.29 -27.24
N ILE A 496 -4.49 7.58 -27.27
CA ILE A 496 -5.46 8.63 -27.59
C ILE A 496 -5.94 8.55 -29.04
N ASN A 497 -5.07 8.19 -29.99
CA ASN A 497 -5.46 8.05 -31.41
C ASN A 497 -6.47 6.92 -31.59
N LYS A 498 -6.24 5.76 -30.98
CA LYS A 498 -7.15 4.61 -31.07
C LYS A 498 -8.50 4.89 -30.39
N LYS A 499 -8.49 5.60 -29.24
CA LYS A 499 -9.72 6.06 -28.59
C LYS A 499 -10.48 7.06 -29.48
N ALA A 500 -9.78 8.06 -30.02
CA ALA A 500 -10.37 9.05 -30.91
C ALA A 500 -10.98 8.41 -32.16
N GLU A 501 -10.30 7.45 -32.77
CA GLU A 501 -10.82 6.68 -33.91
C GLU A 501 -12.06 5.85 -33.53
N SER A 502 -12.08 5.24 -32.34
CA SER A 502 -13.26 4.53 -31.83
C SER A 502 -14.45 5.49 -31.67
N PHE A 503 -14.23 6.68 -31.11
CA PHE A 503 -15.27 7.69 -30.94
C PHE A 503 -15.77 8.23 -32.29
N LEU A 504 -14.86 8.44 -33.25
CA LEU A 504 -15.19 8.82 -34.62
C LEU A 504 -16.08 7.76 -35.27
N ARG A 505 -15.76 6.47 -35.14
CA ARG A 505 -16.57 5.40 -35.73
C ARG A 505 -17.92 5.22 -35.01
N LEU A 506 -17.98 5.37 -33.69
CA LEU A 506 -19.25 5.30 -32.96
C LEU A 506 -20.21 6.43 -33.38
N ALA A 507 -19.71 7.66 -33.51
CA ALA A 507 -20.52 8.82 -33.88
C ALA A 507 -20.74 8.98 -35.40
N GLY A 508 -19.83 8.45 -36.21
CA GLY A 508 -19.75 8.74 -37.64
C GLY A 508 -20.86 8.09 -38.46
N ASP A 509 -21.35 8.85 -39.44
CA ASP A 509 -22.33 8.37 -40.42
C ASP A 509 -21.62 7.56 -41.53
N PRO A 510 -21.92 6.24 -41.67
CA PRO A 510 -21.36 5.45 -42.74
C PRO A 510 -21.84 5.91 -44.13
N ALA A 511 -23.06 6.44 -44.27
CA ALA A 511 -23.54 7.02 -45.52
C ALA A 511 -22.87 8.37 -45.82
N GLY A 512 -22.41 9.07 -44.78
CA GLY A 512 -21.61 10.31 -44.84
C GLY A 512 -20.12 10.11 -45.10
N GLY A 513 -19.67 8.87 -45.33
CA GLY A 513 -18.28 8.56 -45.69
C GLY A 513 -17.37 8.19 -44.52
N VAL A 514 -17.89 8.00 -43.30
CA VAL A 514 -17.10 7.48 -42.19
C VAL A 514 -17.06 5.95 -42.28
N GLU A 515 -15.93 5.40 -42.74
CA GLU A 515 -15.74 3.97 -42.85
C GLU A 515 -15.97 3.26 -41.49
N ARG A 516 -16.80 2.21 -41.49
CA ARG A 516 -17.24 1.48 -40.28
C ARG A 516 -17.99 2.33 -39.25
N GLY A 517 -18.50 3.50 -39.65
CA GLY A 517 -19.38 4.34 -38.84
C GLY A 517 -20.63 3.59 -38.34
N ARG A 518 -21.10 3.95 -37.14
CA ARG A 518 -22.33 3.40 -36.54
C ARG A 518 -23.44 4.42 -36.35
N MET A 519 -23.12 5.71 -36.42
CA MET A 519 -24.10 6.79 -36.25
C MET A 519 -24.95 6.59 -34.98
N ALA A 520 -24.31 6.29 -33.84
CA ALA A 520 -25.00 6.23 -32.57
C ALA A 520 -25.71 7.57 -32.29
N HIS A 521 -26.89 7.53 -31.66
CA HIS A 521 -27.68 8.74 -31.38
C HIS A 521 -26.86 9.84 -30.73
N SER A 522 -25.98 9.48 -29.79
CA SER A 522 -25.04 10.44 -29.22
C SER A 522 -23.96 9.77 -28.36
N LEU A 523 -22.87 10.51 -28.17
CA LEU A 523 -21.84 10.20 -27.19
C LEU A 523 -21.95 11.17 -26.00
N ARG A 524 -21.67 10.70 -24.78
CA ARG A 524 -21.57 11.50 -23.57
C ARG A 524 -20.23 11.22 -22.87
N SER A 525 -19.64 12.25 -22.28
CA SER A 525 -18.49 12.13 -21.36
C SER A 525 -18.83 13.05 -20.21
N VAL A 526 -19.06 12.47 -19.04
CA VAL A 526 -19.49 13.18 -17.83
C VAL A 526 -18.41 13.19 -16.78
N GLY A 527 -17.28 12.51 -17.00
CA GLY A 527 -16.05 12.63 -16.21
C GLY A 527 -16.02 11.82 -14.91
N SER A 528 -16.95 10.89 -14.70
CA SER A 528 -16.96 9.95 -13.57
C SER A 528 -17.39 8.57 -14.04
N ALA A 529 -16.51 7.59 -13.84
CA ALA A 529 -16.76 6.21 -14.27
C ALA A 529 -17.87 5.57 -13.43
N ALA A 530 -17.86 5.75 -12.11
CA ALA A 530 -18.87 5.23 -11.21
C ALA A 530 -20.26 5.77 -11.58
N LEU A 531 -20.38 7.08 -11.86
CA LEU A 531 -21.66 7.65 -12.30
C LEU A 531 -22.09 7.18 -13.68
N ASN A 532 -21.16 6.91 -14.61
CA ASN A 532 -21.52 6.30 -15.89
C ASN A 532 -22.13 4.90 -15.71
N PHE A 533 -21.57 4.05 -14.83
CA PHE A 533 -22.19 2.77 -14.46
C PHE A 533 -23.60 2.98 -13.89
N ALA A 534 -23.76 3.90 -12.94
CA ALA A 534 -25.03 4.20 -12.30
C ALA A 534 -26.09 4.71 -13.30
N LEU A 535 -25.70 5.55 -14.26
CA LEU A 535 -26.59 6.06 -15.30
C LEU A 535 -27.03 4.99 -16.30
N VAL A 536 -26.19 3.98 -16.58
CA VAL A 536 -26.58 2.79 -17.35
C VAL A 536 -27.57 1.93 -16.55
N ALA A 537 -27.30 1.71 -15.25
CA ALA A 537 -28.21 1.00 -14.35
C ALA A 537 -29.58 1.70 -14.25
N GLN A 538 -29.58 3.03 -14.23
CA GLN A 538 -30.78 3.87 -14.25
C GLN A 538 -31.58 3.76 -15.56
N GLY A 539 -30.94 3.33 -16.65
CA GLY A 539 -31.52 3.31 -18.00
C GLY A 539 -31.49 4.67 -18.70
N SER A 540 -30.75 5.64 -18.17
CA SER A 540 -30.54 6.96 -18.79
C SER A 540 -29.47 6.93 -19.89
N LEU A 541 -28.54 5.97 -19.79
CA LEU A 541 -27.60 5.60 -20.85
C LEU A 541 -27.90 4.19 -21.34
N ASP A 542 -27.64 3.92 -22.62
CA ASP A 542 -27.75 2.57 -23.16
C ASP A 542 -26.47 1.78 -22.90
N LEU A 543 -25.30 2.44 -23.04
CA LEU A 543 -23.99 1.83 -22.87
C LEU A 543 -23.01 2.76 -22.15
N TYR A 544 -22.03 2.16 -21.46
CA TYR A 544 -20.81 2.81 -20.99
C TYR A 544 -19.59 2.01 -21.43
N TRP A 545 -18.58 2.67 -21.99
CA TRP A 545 -17.31 2.06 -22.35
C TRP A 545 -16.10 2.88 -21.90
N GLU A 546 -15.17 2.23 -21.22
CA GLU A 546 -13.88 2.83 -20.86
C GLU A 546 -12.74 1.79 -20.85
N ILE A 547 -11.58 2.22 -21.35
CA ILE A 547 -10.29 1.55 -21.21
C ILE A 547 -9.40 2.40 -20.29
N GLY A 548 -8.80 1.76 -19.28
CA GLY A 548 -7.91 2.36 -18.28
C GLY A 548 -8.58 2.64 -16.93
N CYS A 549 -9.86 2.33 -16.80
CA CYS A 549 -10.62 2.50 -15.55
C CYS A 549 -10.10 1.55 -14.47
N TRP A 550 -10.03 2.02 -13.22
CA TRP A 550 -9.61 1.19 -12.09
C TRP A 550 -10.82 0.50 -11.46
N TYR A 551 -10.65 -0.71 -10.94
CA TYR A 551 -11.77 -1.46 -10.37
C TYR A 551 -12.29 -0.89 -9.04
N VAL A 552 -11.54 0.01 -8.39
CA VAL A 552 -12.04 0.86 -7.29
C VAL A 552 -13.11 1.86 -7.74
N ARG A 553 -13.07 2.28 -9.02
CA ARG A 553 -14.10 3.12 -9.66
C ARG A 553 -15.27 2.30 -10.19
N SER A 554 -14.99 1.12 -10.76
CA SER A 554 -16.04 0.28 -11.37
C SER A 554 -16.68 -0.72 -10.40
N GLY A 555 -16.03 -1.12 -9.32
CA GLY A 555 -16.45 -2.22 -8.44
C GLY A 555 -17.88 -2.07 -7.90
N ALA A 556 -18.21 -0.90 -7.37
CA ALA A 556 -19.57 -0.58 -6.94
C ALA A 556 -20.56 -0.54 -8.11
N GLY A 557 -20.14 0.10 -9.21
CA GLY A 557 -20.95 0.27 -10.42
C GLY A 557 -21.31 -1.05 -11.11
N ILE A 558 -20.42 -2.05 -11.05
CA ILE A 558 -20.65 -3.38 -11.64
C ILE A 558 -21.85 -4.05 -10.97
N VAL A 559 -21.89 -4.09 -9.63
CA VAL A 559 -23.01 -4.68 -8.87
C VAL A 559 -24.29 -3.93 -9.18
N ILE A 560 -24.27 -2.59 -9.09
CA ILE A 560 -25.43 -1.75 -9.33
C ILE A 560 -26.01 -1.97 -10.73
N ALA A 561 -25.15 -2.06 -11.75
CA ALA A 561 -25.57 -2.31 -13.14
C ALA A 561 -26.11 -3.72 -13.35
N GLN A 562 -25.44 -4.76 -12.84
CA GLN A 562 -25.91 -6.14 -12.99
C GLN A 562 -27.24 -6.38 -12.29
N GLU A 563 -27.42 -5.81 -11.09
CA GLU A 563 -28.67 -5.91 -10.33
C GLU A 563 -29.82 -5.11 -10.95
N ALA A 564 -29.53 -4.15 -11.82
CA ALA A 564 -30.53 -3.48 -12.67
C ALA A 564 -30.80 -4.25 -13.99
N GLY A 565 -30.30 -5.48 -14.13
CA GLY A 565 -30.42 -6.30 -15.34
C GLY A 565 -29.45 -5.92 -16.46
N GLY A 566 -28.42 -5.13 -16.15
CA GLY A 566 -27.35 -4.77 -17.07
C GLY A 566 -26.36 -5.89 -17.33
N PHE A 567 -25.67 -5.80 -18.47
CA PHE A 567 -24.64 -6.73 -18.90
C PHE A 567 -23.27 -6.05 -18.81
N VAL A 568 -22.38 -6.59 -17.99
CA VAL A 568 -21.01 -6.08 -17.81
C VAL A 568 -20.03 -7.07 -18.41
N THR A 569 -19.05 -6.58 -19.17
CA THR A 569 -17.99 -7.43 -19.74
C THR A 569 -16.66 -6.70 -19.87
N GLY A 570 -15.60 -7.47 -20.12
CA GLY A 570 -14.23 -6.99 -20.29
C GLY A 570 -13.93 -6.50 -21.72
N GLY A 571 -12.63 -6.43 -22.06
CA GLY A 571 -12.14 -6.06 -23.41
C GLY A 571 -12.55 -7.03 -24.51
N LYS A 572 -12.14 -6.75 -25.75
CA LYS A 572 -12.64 -7.38 -26.98
C LYS A 572 -12.52 -8.90 -27.03
N ASP A 573 -11.49 -9.45 -26.39
CA ASP A 573 -11.19 -10.89 -26.40
C ASP A 573 -11.79 -11.64 -25.19
N SER A 574 -12.66 -10.99 -24.42
CA SER A 574 -13.33 -11.61 -23.27
C SER A 574 -14.40 -12.61 -23.70
N LEU A 575 -14.80 -13.53 -22.80
CA LEU A 575 -15.83 -14.53 -23.09
C LEU A 575 -17.23 -13.94 -23.34
N HIS A 576 -17.49 -12.71 -22.89
CA HIS A 576 -18.77 -12.02 -23.03
C HIS A 576 -19.97 -12.88 -22.59
N ASP A 577 -19.88 -13.48 -21.41
CA ASP A 577 -20.93 -14.29 -20.77
C ASP A 577 -21.68 -13.54 -19.65
N GLY A 578 -21.23 -12.34 -19.30
CA GLY A 578 -21.82 -11.51 -18.25
C GLY A 578 -21.27 -11.82 -16.85
N ASP A 579 -20.35 -12.79 -16.75
CA ASP A 579 -19.73 -13.16 -15.49
C ASP A 579 -18.44 -12.35 -15.26
N VAL A 580 -18.49 -11.40 -14.32
CA VAL A 580 -17.35 -10.54 -14.01
C VAL A 580 -16.37 -11.30 -13.12
N THR A 581 -15.43 -12.00 -13.76
CA THR A 581 -14.33 -12.73 -13.10
C THR A 581 -13.26 -11.77 -12.57
N GLU A 582 -12.34 -12.27 -11.75
CA GLU A 582 -11.14 -11.53 -11.31
C GLU A 582 -10.39 -10.92 -12.51
N ALA A 583 -10.29 -11.64 -13.63
CA ALA A 583 -9.61 -11.17 -14.83
C ALA A 583 -10.31 -9.96 -15.48
N ILE A 584 -11.65 -9.97 -15.53
CA ILE A 584 -12.42 -8.82 -16.03
C ILE A 584 -12.36 -7.67 -15.02
N LEU A 585 -12.58 -7.98 -13.74
CA LEU A 585 -12.58 -7.01 -12.67
C LEU A 585 -11.25 -6.27 -12.60
N THR A 586 -10.11 -6.94 -12.68
CA THR A 586 -8.77 -6.30 -12.63
C THR A 586 -8.23 -5.89 -14.00
N GLY A 587 -8.93 -6.19 -15.10
CA GLY A 587 -8.47 -6.01 -16.47
C GLY A 587 -8.51 -4.58 -17.01
N ARG A 588 -9.09 -3.62 -16.26
CA ARG A 588 -9.17 -2.18 -16.59
C ARG A 588 -9.85 -1.85 -17.93
N LYS A 589 -10.64 -2.77 -18.47
CA LYS A 589 -11.43 -2.59 -19.70
C LYS A 589 -12.86 -2.99 -19.38
N TYR A 590 -13.81 -2.06 -19.52
CA TYR A 590 -15.20 -2.35 -19.21
C TYR A 590 -16.12 -1.87 -20.32
N LEU A 591 -17.08 -2.73 -20.65
CA LEU A 591 -18.27 -2.40 -21.42
C LEU A 591 -19.48 -2.77 -20.58
N VAL A 592 -20.39 -1.82 -20.41
CA VAL A 592 -21.65 -1.98 -19.66
C VAL A 592 -22.79 -1.66 -20.60
N ILE A 593 -23.80 -2.51 -20.62
CA ILE A 593 -25.02 -2.33 -21.41
C ILE A 593 -26.19 -2.45 -20.46
N ARG A 594 -27.17 -1.54 -20.54
CA ARG A 594 -28.38 -1.65 -19.71
C ARG A 594 -29.17 -2.92 -20.02
N GLY A 595 -30.16 -3.25 -19.20
CA GLY A 595 -31.17 -4.26 -19.56
C GLY A 595 -31.86 -3.94 -20.89
N ILE A 596 -31.92 -4.91 -21.79
CA ILE A 596 -32.64 -4.82 -23.07
C ILE A 596 -33.83 -5.79 -23.03
N ALA A 597 -35.01 -5.34 -23.47
CA ALA A 597 -36.16 -6.22 -23.60
C ALA A 597 -35.88 -7.31 -24.65
N GLY A 598 -36.08 -8.57 -24.28
CA GLY A 598 -36.09 -9.68 -25.23
C GLY A 598 -37.20 -9.52 -26.26
N SER A 599 -37.03 -10.16 -27.42
CA SER A 599 -38.02 -10.18 -28.50
C SER A 599 -38.49 -11.62 -28.76
N ALA A 600 -39.48 -11.80 -29.62
CA ALA A 600 -39.97 -13.14 -29.96
C ALA A 600 -38.84 -13.96 -30.63
N GLY A 601 -38.25 -14.90 -29.89
CA GLY A 601 -37.14 -15.73 -30.35
C GLY A 601 -35.74 -15.25 -29.96
N GLU A 602 -35.60 -14.17 -29.20
CA GLU A 602 -34.31 -13.63 -28.73
C GLU A 602 -34.40 -13.31 -27.23
N THR A 603 -33.52 -13.91 -26.42
CA THR A 603 -33.49 -13.60 -24.98
C THR A 603 -32.91 -12.21 -24.74
N ALA A 604 -33.18 -11.62 -23.57
CA ALA A 604 -32.59 -10.33 -23.18
C ALA A 604 -31.06 -10.35 -23.24
N ILE A 605 -30.44 -11.47 -22.82
CA ILE A 605 -28.99 -11.66 -22.85
C ILE A 605 -28.47 -11.78 -24.29
N ASP A 606 -29.19 -12.47 -25.18
CA ASP A 606 -28.79 -12.57 -26.59
C ASP A 606 -28.80 -11.19 -27.25
N ALA A 607 -29.82 -10.37 -26.96
CA ALA A 607 -29.89 -8.99 -27.44
C ALA A 607 -28.71 -8.14 -26.93
N GLN A 608 -28.32 -8.27 -25.65
CA GLN A 608 -27.14 -7.61 -25.10
C GLN A 608 -25.84 -8.09 -25.76
N LYS A 609 -25.65 -9.41 -25.93
CA LYS A 609 -24.47 -9.99 -26.60
C LYS A 609 -24.35 -9.56 -28.07
N LYS A 610 -25.47 -9.41 -28.77
CA LYS A 610 -25.50 -8.85 -30.13
C LYS A 610 -24.94 -7.43 -30.15
N ILE A 611 -25.34 -6.59 -29.18
CA ILE A 611 -24.82 -5.23 -29.05
C ILE A 611 -23.33 -5.22 -28.65
N VAL A 612 -22.88 -6.12 -27.75
CA VAL A 612 -21.44 -6.29 -27.43
C VAL A 612 -20.64 -6.57 -28.70
N LYS A 613 -21.12 -7.51 -29.54
CA LYS A 613 -20.46 -7.85 -30.80
C LYS A 613 -20.40 -6.65 -31.73
N GLU A 614 -21.53 -5.97 -31.94
CA GLU A 614 -21.60 -4.79 -32.81
C GLU A 614 -20.65 -3.68 -32.33
N PHE A 615 -20.50 -3.52 -31.02
CA PHE A 615 -19.60 -2.56 -30.38
C PHE A 615 -18.13 -2.87 -30.64
N TYR A 616 -17.68 -4.10 -30.34
CA TYR A 616 -16.29 -4.49 -30.57
C TYR A 616 -15.91 -4.70 -32.04
N ASP A 617 -16.89 -4.85 -32.93
CA ASP A 617 -16.72 -4.74 -34.38
C ASP A 617 -16.50 -3.28 -34.84
N THR A 618 -16.80 -2.28 -33.98
CA THR A 618 -16.69 -0.85 -34.28
C THR A 618 -15.44 -0.22 -33.69
N VAL A 619 -15.19 -0.46 -32.40
CA VAL A 619 -14.10 0.17 -31.65
C VAL A 619 -12.76 -0.57 -31.79
N GLU A 620 -11.68 0.15 -31.50
CA GLU A 620 -10.34 -0.41 -31.35
C GLU A 620 -10.08 -0.79 -29.89
N ASP A 621 -9.37 -1.90 -29.67
CA ASP A 621 -8.90 -2.29 -28.33
C ASP A 621 -7.46 -1.79 -28.11
N VAL A 622 -7.17 -1.40 -26.87
CA VAL A 622 -5.88 -0.88 -26.42
C VAL A 622 -5.60 -1.42 -25.05
N ASP A 623 -4.38 -1.90 -24.81
CA ASP A 623 -3.96 -2.25 -23.46
C ASP A 623 -3.66 -0.97 -22.67
N PRO A 624 -4.28 -0.80 -21.48
CA PRO A 624 -3.97 0.33 -20.62
C PRO A 624 -2.58 0.14 -20.03
N GLU A 625 -1.72 1.16 -20.17
CA GLU A 625 -0.40 1.19 -19.55
C GLU A 625 -0.47 1.35 -18.02
#